data_AF-A0A844M6R0-F1
#
_entry.id   AF-A0A844M6R0-F1
#
_cell.length_a   1.000
_cell.length_b   1.000
_cell.length_c   1.000
_cell.angle_alpha   90.00
_cell.angle_beta   90.00
_cell.angle_gamma   90.00
#
_symmetry.space_group_name_H-M   'P 1'
#
loop_
_entity.id
_entity.type
_entity.pdbx_description
1 polymer ?
#
loop_
_entity_poly.entity_id
_entity_poly.type
_entity_poly.pdbx_seq_one_letter_code
_entity_poly.pdbx_strand_id
1 'polypeptide(L)'
;MKDMLLNQEGFVRDRIPTRLKNLATHLKQIGSLSLDATQGTATAELIRESLYFIEWTAPDMEIDPAYELVELGRTLARWSFHWDKIWSDTTARNQVAHEANSLSQQVLEMSGLLGAAS
;
A
#
# COMPACT_ATOMS: atom_id res chain seq x y z
N MET A 1 -0.62 -2.29 17.96
CA MET A 1 0.69 -2.97 17.91
C MET A 1 0.59 -4.48 18.15
N LYS A 2 -0.08 -4.95 19.22
CA LYS A 2 -0.17 -6.39 19.52
C LYS A 2 -0.91 -7.21 18.43
N ASP A 3 -1.97 -6.64 17.85
CA ASP A 3 -2.74 -7.28 16.77
C ASP A 3 -2.00 -7.34 15.43
N MET A 4 -1.06 -6.41 15.23
CA MET A 4 -0.32 -6.28 13.97
C MET A 4 0.83 -7.29 13.86
N LEU A 5 1.40 -7.70 14.99
CA LEU A 5 2.39 -8.80 15.05
C LEU A 5 1.73 -10.16 14.79
N LEU A 6 0.49 -10.37 15.26
CA LEU A 6 -0.31 -11.55 14.92
C LEU A 6 -0.66 -11.60 13.42
N ASN A 7 -0.93 -10.44 12.81
CA ASN A 7 -1.12 -10.35 11.36
C ASN A 7 0.16 -10.63 10.57
N GLN A 8 1.34 -10.27 11.09
CA GLN A 8 2.62 -10.51 10.43
C GLN A 8 2.88 -12.01 10.20
N GLU A 9 2.74 -12.85 11.23
CA GLU A 9 3.04 -14.28 11.12
C GLU A 9 2.18 -15.01 10.08
N GLY A 10 0.92 -14.59 9.92
CA GLY A 10 0.05 -15.09 8.86
C GLY A 10 0.45 -14.55 7.49
N PHE A 11 0.68 -13.24 7.40
CA PHE A 11 1.01 -12.56 6.16
C PHE A 11 2.31 -13.07 5.53
N VAL A 12 3.37 -13.28 6.31
CA VAL A 12 4.66 -13.79 5.78
C VAL A 12 4.62 -15.26 5.37
N ARG A 13 3.56 -16.01 5.68
CA ARG A 13 3.39 -17.39 5.16
C ARG A 13 2.85 -17.40 3.73
N ASP A 14 2.18 -16.34 3.31
CA ASP A 14 1.71 -16.21 1.95
C ASP A 14 2.88 -16.09 0.98
N ARG A 15 2.68 -16.57 -0.26
CA ARG A 15 3.66 -16.38 -1.33
C ARG A 15 3.71 -14.90 -1.73
N ILE A 16 4.87 -14.44 -2.20
CA ILE A 16 5.10 -13.04 -2.62
C ILE A 16 3.98 -12.50 -3.54
N PRO A 17 3.50 -13.21 -4.59
CA PRO A 17 2.38 -12.74 -5.40
C PRO A 17 1.11 -12.41 -4.60
N THR A 18 0.79 -13.19 -3.58
CA THR A 18 -0.38 -12.95 -2.71
C THR A 18 -0.15 -11.72 -1.83
N ARG A 19 1.05 -11.57 -1.26
CA ARG A 19 1.40 -10.39 -0.45
C ARG A 19 1.32 -9.09 -1.27
N LEU A 20 1.85 -9.11 -2.49
CA LEU A 20 1.77 -7.98 -3.43
C LEU A 20 0.32 -7.68 -3.83
N LYS A 21 -0.51 -8.70 -4.10
CA LYS A 21 -1.95 -8.50 -4.35
C LYS A 21 -2.66 -7.82 -3.17
N ASN A 22 -2.34 -8.22 -1.94
CA ASN A 22 -2.92 -7.60 -0.74
C ASN A 22 -2.49 -6.13 -0.63
N LEU A 23 -1.21 -5.82 -0.88
CA LEU A 23 -0.73 -4.45 -0.93
C LEU A 23 -1.42 -3.62 -2.02
N ALA A 24 -1.57 -4.16 -3.24
CA ALA A 24 -2.32 -3.51 -4.31
C ALA A 24 -3.77 -3.23 -3.89
N THR A 25 -4.41 -4.17 -3.19
CA THR A 25 -5.77 -3.99 -2.67
C THR A 25 -5.84 -2.83 -1.67
N HIS A 26 -4.87 -2.70 -0.77
CA HIS A 26 -4.80 -1.58 0.16
C HIS A 26 -4.60 -0.24 -0.57
N LEU A 27 -3.72 -0.19 -1.57
CA LEU A 27 -3.50 1.02 -2.37
C LEU A 27 -4.78 1.46 -3.08
N LYS A 28 -5.54 0.52 -3.64
CA LYS A 28 -6.86 0.81 -4.22
C LYS A 28 -7.86 1.35 -3.19
N GLN A 29 -7.87 0.78 -1.98
CA GLN A 29 -8.70 1.27 -0.87
C GLN A 29 -8.29 2.68 -0.43
N ILE A 30 -6.99 2.96 -0.26
CA ILE A 30 -6.47 4.30 0.01
C ILE A 30 -6.94 5.28 -1.06
N GLY A 31 -6.89 4.87 -2.33
CA GLY A 31 -7.38 5.66 -3.46
C GLY A 31 -8.86 6.04 -3.32
N SER A 32 -9.70 5.06 -3.03
CA SER A 32 -11.14 5.27 -2.85
C SER A 32 -11.48 6.09 -1.60
N LEU A 33 -10.85 5.81 -0.47
CA LEU A 33 -11.16 6.44 0.81
C LEU A 33 -10.64 7.87 0.91
N SER A 34 -9.57 8.21 0.18
CA SER A 34 -9.07 9.59 0.12
C SER A 34 -10.09 10.57 -0.46
N LEU A 35 -11.06 10.09 -1.25
CA LEU A 35 -12.13 10.91 -1.84
C LEU A 35 -13.33 11.12 -0.90
N ASP A 36 -13.44 10.33 0.17
CA ASP A 36 -14.50 10.44 1.17
C ASP A 36 -14.00 11.25 2.37
N ALA A 37 -14.54 12.45 2.57
CA ALA A 37 -14.14 13.38 3.63
C ALA A 37 -14.42 12.90 5.07
N THR A 38 -14.99 11.70 5.26
CA THR A 38 -15.19 11.08 6.59
C THR A 38 -14.14 10.01 6.91
N GLN A 39 -13.34 9.59 5.92
CA GLN A 39 -12.50 8.39 6.01
C GLN A 39 -11.03 8.66 6.33
N GLY A 40 -10.71 9.84 6.89
CA GLY A 40 -9.33 10.28 7.12
C GLY A 40 -8.53 9.35 8.03
N THR A 41 -9.13 8.90 9.15
CA THR A 41 -8.49 7.97 10.08
C THR A 41 -8.24 6.60 9.44
N ALA A 42 -9.26 6.03 8.80
CA ALA A 42 -9.16 4.73 8.13
C ALA A 42 -8.12 4.74 7.01
N THR A 43 -8.05 5.84 6.25
CA THR A 43 -7.03 6.00 5.20
C THR A 43 -5.62 6.06 5.79
N ALA A 44 -5.43 6.79 6.89
CA ALA A 44 -4.14 6.85 7.59
C ALA A 44 -3.69 5.47 8.12
N GLU A 45 -4.62 4.68 8.64
CA GLU A 45 -4.36 3.32 9.13
C GLU A 45 -3.94 2.40 7.98
N LEU A 46 -4.64 2.42 6.85
CA LEU A 46 -4.26 1.66 5.67
C LEU A 46 -2.87 2.04 5.15
N ILE A 47 -2.53 3.33 5.09
CA ILE A 47 -1.19 3.79 4.68
C ILE A 47 -0.12 3.19 5.61
N ARG A 48 -0.35 3.20 6.93
CA ARG A 48 0.59 2.61 7.89
C ARG A 48 0.69 1.10 7.74
N GLU A 49 -0.44 0.41 7.55
CA GLU A 49 -0.45 -1.04 7.35
C GLU A 49 0.29 -1.45 6.08
N SER A 50 0.10 -0.71 4.98
CA SER A 50 0.83 -0.91 3.73
C SER A 50 2.34 -0.76 3.88
N LEU A 51 2.82 0.14 4.75
CA LEU A 51 4.25 0.24 5.07
C LEU A 51 4.80 -1.05 5.70
N TYR A 52 4.03 -1.69 6.59
CA TYR A 52 4.43 -2.98 7.16
C TYR A 52 4.42 -4.10 6.13
N PHE A 53 3.43 -4.13 5.23
CA PHE A 53 3.39 -5.12 4.16
C PHE A 53 4.61 -5.02 3.25
N ILE A 54 5.09 -3.81 2.97
CA ILE A 54 6.32 -3.57 2.21
C ILE A 54 7.53 -4.11 2.97
N GLU A 55 7.68 -3.73 4.23
CA GLU A 55 8.78 -4.19 5.09
C GLU A 55 8.85 -5.73 5.19
N TRP A 56 7.69 -6.39 5.19
CA TRP A 56 7.61 -7.85 5.29
C TRP A 56 7.67 -8.58 3.95
N THR A 57 7.60 -7.87 2.83
CA THR A 57 7.64 -8.48 1.49
C THR A 57 8.98 -8.26 0.82
N ALA A 58 9.55 -7.05 0.91
CA ALA A 58 10.79 -6.68 0.22
C ALA A 58 11.99 -7.60 0.53
N PRO A 59 12.22 -8.07 1.77
CA PRO A 59 13.37 -8.93 2.07
C PRO A 59 13.37 -10.29 1.36
N ASP A 60 12.18 -10.76 0.95
CA ASP A 60 12.02 -12.06 0.28
C ASP A 60 12.05 -11.94 -1.26
N MET A 61 12.20 -10.73 -1.80
CA MET A 61 12.16 -10.45 -3.24
C MET A 61 13.56 -10.32 -3.86
N GLU A 62 13.65 -10.49 -5.18
CA GLU A 62 14.83 -10.13 -5.95
C GLU A 62 15.10 -8.61 -5.88
N ILE A 63 16.36 -8.21 -6.09
CA ILE A 63 16.84 -6.84 -5.85
C ILE A 63 16.01 -5.78 -6.61
N ASP A 64 15.80 -5.97 -7.91
CA ASP A 64 15.11 -4.98 -8.75
C ASP A 64 13.66 -4.73 -8.31
N PRO A 65 12.78 -5.75 -8.18
CA PRO A 65 11.42 -5.51 -7.70
C PRO A 65 11.36 -5.12 -6.22
N ALA A 66 12.34 -5.51 -5.38
CA ALA A 66 12.44 -5.03 -4.01
C ALA A 66 12.74 -3.51 -3.95
N TYR A 67 13.61 -3.01 -4.84
CA TYR A 67 13.91 -1.58 -4.95
C TYR A 67 12.66 -0.77 -5.32
N GLU A 68 11.88 -1.23 -6.30
CA GLU A 68 10.61 -0.57 -6.68
C GLU A 68 9.63 -0.54 -5.50
N LEU A 69 9.54 -1.62 -4.73
CA LEU A 69 8.69 -1.71 -3.56
C LEU A 69 9.14 -0.75 -2.43
N VAL A 70 10.44 -0.58 -2.24
CA VAL A 70 11.00 0.39 -1.28
C VAL A 70 10.71 1.83 -1.71
N GLU A 71 10.80 2.16 -3.00
CA GLU A 71 10.42 3.48 -3.50
C GLU A 71 8.94 3.80 -3.27
N LEU A 72 8.07 2.80 -3.45
CA LEU A 72 6.66 2.90 -3.05
C LEU A 72 6.51 3.15 -1.54
N GLY A 73 7.29 2.43 -0.72
CA GLY A 73 7.35 2.65 0.73
C GLY A 73 7.73 4.08 1.10
N ARG A 74 8.68 4.70 0.38
CA ARG A 74 9.05 6.11 0.59
C ARG A 74 7.89 7.06 0.29
N THR A 75 7.09 6.79 -0.74
CA THR A 75 5.87 7.57 -1.05
C THR A 75 4.86 7.46 0.09
N LEU A 76 4.56 6.24 0.54
CA LEU A 76 3.61 6.02 1.65
C LEU A 76 4.09 6.65 2.95
N ALA A 77 5.39 6.60 3.24
CA ALA A 77 5.97 7.24 4.42
C ALA A 77 5.80 8.76 4.37
N ARG A 78 5.99 9.39 3.20
CA ARG A 78 5.73 10.83 3.03
C ARG A 78 4.26 11.17 3.26
N TRP A 79 3.33 10.37 2.73
CA TRP A 79 1.91 10.57 2.97
C TRP A 79 1.56 10.41 4.45
N SER A 80 2.06 9.36 5.09
CA SER A 80 1.82 9.08 6.52
C SER A 80 2.31 10.22 7.41
N PHE A 81 3.51 10.73 7.15
CA PHE A 81 4.11 11.82 7.91
C PHE A 81 3.39 13.16 7.74
N HIS A 82 2.87 13.43 6.54
CA HIS A 82 2.16 14.68 6.23
C HIS A 82 0.63 14.54 6.21
N TRP A 83 0.11 13.44 6.76
CA TRP A 83 -1.28 13.06 6.52
C TRP A 83 -2.27 14.14 6.97
N ASP A 84 -2.09 14.74 8.14
CA ASP A 84 -3.03 15.77 8.63
C ASP A 84 -3.13 16.97 7.66
N LYS A 85 -2.00 17.37 7.07
CA LYS A 85 -1.96 18.44 6.07
C LYS A 85 -2.65 17.99 4.77
N ILE A 86 -2.31 16.81 4.27
CA ILE A 86 -2.91 16.23 3.07
C ILE A 86 -4.43 16.10 3.24
N TRP A 87 -4.86 15.58 4.38
CA TRP A 87 -6.25 15.34 4.71
C TRP A 87 -7.08 16.62 4.75
N SER A 88 -6.50 17.72 5.24
CA SER A 88 -7.17 19.03 5.29
C SER A 88 -7.32 19.71 3.91
N ASP A 89 -6.64 19.20 2.87
CA ASP A 89 -6.61 19.78 1.53
C ASP A 89 -7.23 18.82 0.50
N THR A 90 -8.40 19.18 -0.03
CA THR A 90 -9.10 18.38 -1.04
C THR A 90 -8.27 18.12 -2.30
N THR A 91 -7.45 19.09 -2.74
CA THR A 91 -6.58 18.89 -3.91
C THR A 91 -5.51 17.86 -3.60
N ALA A 92 -4.89 17.94 -2.42
CA ALA A 92 -3.89 16.96 -1.99
C ALA A 92 -4.49 15.55 -1.84
N ARG A 93 -5.70 15.44 -1.28
CA ARG A 93 -6.42 14.16 -1.22
C ARG A 93 -6.69 13.57 -2.59
N ASN A 94 -7.10 14.39 -3.56
CA ASN A 94 -7.33 13.94 -4.93
C ASN A 94 -6.03 13.46 -5.60
N GLN A 95 -4.89 14.09 -5.30
CA GLN A 95 -3.58 13.64 -5.77
C GLN A 95 -3.20 12.27 -5.20
N VAL A 96 -3.36 12.08 -3.87
CA VAL A 96 -3.18 10.76 -3.24
C VAL A 96 -4.10 9.74 -3.88
N ALA A 97 -5.36 10.08 -4.14
CA ALA A 97 -6.30 9.17 -4.77
C ALA A 97 -5.83 8.69 -6.15
N HIS A 98 -5.36 9.61 -6.99
CA HIS A 98 -4.83 9.29 -8.31
C HIS A 98 -3.55 8.45 -8.23
N GLU A 99 -2.58 8.88 -7.43
CA GLU A 99 -1.28 8.21 -7.30
C GLU A 99 -1.45 6.80 -6.69
N ALA A 100 -2.29 6.63 -5.66
CA ALA A 100 -2.56 5.34 -5.05
C ALA A 100 -3.17 4.33 -6.04
N ASN A 101 -4.06 4.77 -6.93
CA ASN A 101 -4.62 3.90 -7.98
C ASN A 101 -3.55 3.49 -9.01
N SER A 102 -2.66 4.41 -9.40
CA SER A 102 -1.53 4.08 -10.28
C SER A 102 -0.57 3.07 -9.65
N LEU A 103 -0.20 3.30 -8.38
CA LEU A 103 0.67 2.40 -7.62
C LEU A 103 0.01 1.03 -7.41
N SER A 104 -1.31 1.00 -7.17
CA SER A 104 -2.07 -0.25 -7.07
C SER A 104 -1.93 -1.11 -8.33
N GLN A 105 -2.02 -0.48 -9.51
CA GLN A 105 -1.89 -1.19 -10.78
C GLN A 105 -0.47 -1.74 -10.96
N GLN A 106 0.54 -0.93 -10.68
CA GLN A 106 1.95 -1.34 -10.76
C GLN A 106 2.29 -2.51 -9.82
N VAL A 107 1.82 -2.47 -8.57
CA VAL A 107 2.06 -3.56 -7.60
C VAL A 107 1.33 -4.85 -8.03
N LEU A 108 0.15 -4.72 -8.64
CA LEU A 108 -0.58 -5.87 -9.16
C LEU A 108 0.10 -6.49 -10.40
N GLU A 109 0.73 -5.66 -11.24
CA GLU A 109 1.58 -6.11 -12.34
C GLU A 109 2.82 -6.85 -11.81
N MET A 110 3.50 -6.26 -10.83
CA MET A 110 4.64 -6.87 -10.14
C MET A 110 4.29 -8.23 -9.52
N SER A 111 3.04 -8.42 -9.08
CA SER A 111 2.59 -9.69 -8.52
C SER A 111 2.50 -10.82 -9.55
N GLY A 112 2.53 -10.51 -10.86
CA GLY A 112 2.39 -11.49 -11.94
C GLY A 112 1.01 -12.13 -12.06
N LEU A 113 -0.01 -11.64 -11.33
CA LEU A 113 -1.33 -12.27 -11.29
C LEU A 113 -2.28 -11.80 -12.41
N LEU A 114 -1.94 -10.73 -13.12
CA LEU A 114 -2.76 -10.20 -14.22
C LEU A 114 -2.85 -11.12 -15.44
N GLY A 115 -1.92 -12.08 -15.59
CA GLY A 115 -1.92 -13.07 -16.68
C GLY A 115 -2.30 -14.50 -16.26
N ALA A 116 -2.55 -14.75 -14.97
CA ALA A 116 -2.84 -16.10 -14.46
C ALA A 116 -4.33 -16.50 -14.55
N ALA A 117 -5.18 -15.60 -15.03
CA ALA A 117 -6.56 -15.85 -15.39
C ALA A 117 -6.70 -15.79 -16.92
N SER A 118 -6.18 -16.81 -17.60
CA SER A 118 -6.40 -17.07 -19.03
C SER A 118 -6.43 -18.57 -19.26
#